data_AF-A0A3S0LJN5-F1
#
_entry.id   AF-A0A3S0LJN5-F1
#
_cell.length_a   1.000
_cell.length_b   1.000
_cell.length_c   1.000
_cell.angle_alpha   90.00
_cell.angle_beta   90.00
_cell.angle_gamma   90.00
#
_symmetry.space_group_name_H-M   'P 1'
#
loop_
_entity.id
_entity.type
_entity.pdbx_description
1 polymer ?
#
loop_
_entity_poly.entity_id
_entity_poly.type
_entity_poly.pdbx_seq_one_letter_code
_entity_poly.pdbx_strand_id
1 'polypeptide(L)'
;MTHHDKHNSRRDELVLELAEEEGRLHARIAENRSAIVKHQQEAAKYSEWQRHGDAQQELAAAGRLAEQVRADDKRLRDIELERSRICSGNHPELAALAIVGAGKEIEAKQTEKAAAQKAFVAMLTPELRAAAQRYVTAAKNAEPLAPEPTLAVMLAMTATAQGGMQ
;
A
#
# COMPACT_ATOMS: atom_id res chain seq x y z
N MET A 1 1.52 6.27 -17.38
CA MET A 1 1.44 6.39 -15.92
C MET A 1 1.62 5.00 -15.33
N THR A 2 2.74 4.78 -14.63
CA THR A 2 3.11 3.48 -14.06
C THR A 2 2.20 3.12 -12.87
N HIS A 3 2.23 1.86 -12.42
CA HIS A 3 1.53 1.45 -11.20
C HIS A 3 2.07 2.17 -9.95
N HIS A 4 3.35 2.52 -9.96
CA HIS A 4 3.99 3.32 -8.93
C HIS A 4 3.44 4.75 -8.88
N ASP A 5 3.22 5.38 -10.05
CA ASP A 5 2.61 6.71 -10.14
C ASP A 5 1.17 6.72 -9.62
N LYS A 6 0.39 5.67 -9.91
CA LYS A 6 -0.99 5.50 -9.40
C LYS A 6 -1.03 5.34 -7.88
N HIS A 7 -0.11 4.57 -7.33
CA HIS A 7 0.00 4.36 -5.88
C HIS A 7 0.35 5.67 -5.15
N ASN A 8 1.31 6.44 -5.69
CA ASN A 8 1.71 7.71 -5.09
C ASN A 8 0.61 8.78 -5.23
N SER A 9 -0.04 8.87 -6.39
CA SER A 9 -1.19 9.78 -6.58
C SER A 9 -2.29 9.50 -5.56
N ARG A 10 -2.69 8.23 -5.38
CA ARG A 10 -3.76 7.89 -4.44
C ARG A 10 -3.37 8.14 -2.99
N ARG A 11 -2.11 7.89 -2.63
CA ARG A 11 -1.60 8.22 -1.30
C ARG A 11 -1.74 9.71 -1.01
N ASP A 12 -1.34 10.56 -1.96
CA ASP A 12 -1.35 12.00 -1.78
C ASP A 12 -2.80 12.55 -1.73
N GLU A 13 -3.72 11.99 -2.54
CA GLU A 13 -5.16 12.26 -2.47
C GLU A 13 -5.74 11.92 -1.09
N LEU A 14 -5.47 10.72 -0.57
CA LEU A 14 -5.94 10.28 0.75
C LEU A 14 -5.41 11.20 1.87
N VAL A 15 -4.16 11.63 1.79
CA VAL A 15 -3.58 12.58 2.75
C VAL A 15 -4.32 13.92 2.72
N LEU A 16 -4.64 14.41 1.51
CA LEU A 16 -5.38 15.66 1.33
C LEU A 16 -6.82 15.54 1.88
N GLU A 17 -7.54 14.48 1.52
CA GLU A 17 -8.91 14.21 1.99
C GLU A 17 -8.97 14.18 3.53
N LEU A 18 -8.02 13.50 4.18
CA LEU A 18 -7.93 13.45 5.64
C LEU A 18 -7.60 14.80 6.27
N ALA A 19 -6.74 15.60 5.65
CA ALA A 19 -6.40 16.94 6.14
C ALA A 19 -7.59 17.90 6.07
N GLU A 20 -8.38 17.83 4.99
CA GLU A 20 -9.62 18.61 4.85
C GLU A 20 -10.69 18.20 5.88
N GLU A 21 -10.83 16.90 6.15
CA GLU A 21 -11.73 16.41 7.19
C GLU A 21 -11.27 16.86 8.59
N GLU A 22 -9.98 16.74 8.90
CA GLU A 22 -9.38 17.20 10.16
C GLU A 22 -9.63 18.70 10.38
N GLY A 23 -9.39 19.53 9.37
CA GLY A 23 -9.67 20.97 9.43
C GLY A 23 -11.15 21.28 9.70
N ARG A 24 -12.08 20.56 9.05
CA ARG A 24 -13.52 20.71 9.29
C ARG A 24 -13.93 20.30 10.71
N LEU A 25 -13.39 19.19 11.21
CA LEU A 25 -13.66 18.72 12.57
C LEU A 25 -13.13 19.70 13.61
N HIS A 26 -11.92 20.23 13.45
CA HIS A 26 -11.39 21.25 14.36
C HIS A 26 -12.25 22.52 14.40
N ALA A 27 -12.68 23.01 13.24
CA ALA A 27 -13.58 24.18 13.17
C ALA A 27 -14.90 23.91 13.90
N ARG A 28 -15.52 22.74 13.65
CA ARG A 28 -16.77 22.34 14.30
C ARG A 28 -16.62 22.13 15.81
N ILE A 29 -15.52 21.54 16.26
CA ILE A 29 -15.22 21.38 17.69
C ILE A 29 -15.08 22.75 18.35
N ALA A 30 -14.36 23.69 17.72
CA ALA A 30 -14.19 25.04 18.25
C ALA A 30 -15.54 25.78 18.35
N GLU A 31 -16.37 25.69 17.31
CA GLU A 31 -17.72 26.25 17.29
C GLU A 31 -18.61 25.65 18.39
N ASN A 32 -18.66 24.32 18.48
CA ASN A 32 -19.44 23.62 19.49
C ASN A 32 -18.97 23.94 20.91
N ARG A 33 -17.65 24.02 21.16
CA ARG A 33 -17.10 24.43 22.47
C ARG A 33 -17.53 25.85 22.83
N SER A 34 -17.51 26.77 21.88
CA SER A 34 -18.00 28.14 22.09
C SER A 34 -19.51 28.15 22.40
N ALA A 35 -20.30 27.39 21.66
CA ALA A 35 -21.75 27.27 21.88
C ALA A 35 -22.08 26.64 23.25
N ILE A 36 -21.34 25.62 23.69
CA ILE A 36 -21.48 25.02 25.04
C ILE A 36 -21.32 26.09 26.11
N VAL A 37 -20.28 26.92 26.03
CA VAL A 37 -20.04 28.00 27.01
C VAL A 37 -21.20 29.00 27.01
N LYS A 38 -21.74 29.35 25.84
CA LYS A 38 -22.91 30.24 25.74
C LYS A 38 -24.14 29.64 26.42
N HIS A 39 -24.50 28.39 26.11
CA HIS A 39 -25.62 27.69 26.74
C HIS A 39 -25.43 27.56 28.25
N GLN A 40 -24.21 27.31 28.74
CA GLN A 40 -23.92 27.29 30.18
C GLN A 40 -24.11 28.66 30.85
N GLN A 41 -23.70 29.75 30.19
CA GLN A 41 -23.93 31.11 30.67
C GLN A 41 -25.42 31.48 30.68
N GLU A 42 -26.18 31.07 29.65
CA GLU A 42 -27.62 31.29 29.58
C GLU A 42 -28.37 30.49 30.64
N ALA A 43 -27.99 29.23 30.86
CA ALA A 43 -28.51 28.41 31.95
C ALA A 43 -28.30 29.08 33.32
N ALA A 44 -27.12 29.67 33.56
CA ALA A 44 -26.83 30.40 34.79
C ALA A 44 -27.77 31.61 34.96
N LYS A 45 -27.96 32.42 33.91
CA LYS A 45 -28.90 33.56 33.92
C LYS A 45 -30.34 33.14 34.19
N TYR A 46 -30.81 32.08 33.54
CA TYR A 46 -32.16 31.56 33.78
C TYR A 46 -32.32 31.04 35.20
N SER A 47 -31.29 30.41 35.76
CA SER A 47 -31.29 29.98 37.16
C SER A 47 -31.36 31.16 38.13
N GLU A 48 -30.64 32.26 37.87
CA GLU A 48 -30.72 33.50 38.67
C GLU A 48 -32.12 34.11 38.65
N TRP A 49 -32.81 34.05 37.51
CA TRP A 49 -34.20 34.49 37.36
C TRP A 49 -35.24 33.49 37.88
N GLN A 50 -34.82 32.41 38.57
CA GLN A 50 -35.68 31.34 39.07
C GLN A 50 -36.48 30.62 37.97
N ARG A 51 -36.04 30.72 36.71
CA ARG A 51 -36.62 30.06 35.55
C ARG A 51 -35.96 28.68 35.35
N HIS A 52 -36.20 27.77 36.29
CA HIS A 52 -35.52 26.48 36.33
C HIS A 52 -35.77 25.61 35.08
N GLY A 53 -36.95 25.69 34.47
CA GLY A 53 -37.27 24.95 33.24
C GLY A 53 -36.39 25.37 32.07
N ASP A 54 -36.19 26.67 31.86
CA ASP A 54 -35.35 27.19 30.79
C ASP A 54 -33.86 26.88 31.06
N ALA A 55 -33.43 27.01 32.32
CA ALA A 55 -32.06 26.63 32.71
C ALA A 55 -31.75 25.16 32.41
N GLN A 56 -32.68 24.25 32.67
CA GLN A 56 -32.51 22.82 32.35
C GLN A 56 -32.47 22.56 30.84
N GLN A 57 -33.26 23.29 30.04
CA GLN A 57 -33.24 23.17 28.58
C GLN A 57 -31.88 23.61 28.02
N GLU A 58 -31.33 24.71 28.51
CA GLU A 58 -30.01 25.20 28.11
C GLU A 58 -28.88 24.22 28.49
N LEU A 59 -28.93 23.66 29.70
CA LEU A 59 -27.97 22.61 30.10
C LEU A 59 -28.09 21.35 29.25
N ALA A 60 -29.31 20.96 28.86
CA ALA A 60 -29.51 19.82 27.96
C ALA A 60 -28.97 20.10 26.55
N ALA A 61 -29.10 21.33 26.04
CA ALA A 61 -28.49 21.75 24.78
C ALA A 61 -26.96 21.69 24.85
N ALA A 62 -26.36 22.25 25.90
CA ALA A 62 -24.92 22.16 26.15
C ALA A 62 -24.45 20.68 26.23
N GLY A 63 -25.23 19.81 26.88
CA GLY A 63 -24.94 18.37 26.99
C GLY A 63 -24.86 17.68 25.62
N ARG A 64 -25.84 17.92 24.73
CA ARG A 64 -25.83 17.37 23.37
C ARG A 64 -24.62 17.84 22.56
N LEU A 65 -24.26 19.12 22.64
CA LEU A 65 -23.08 19.65 21.97
C LEU A 65 -21.79 19.04 22.54
N ALA A 66 -21.71 18.81 23.86
CA ALA A 66 -20.55 18.17 24.48
C ALA A 66 -20.39 16.70 24.05
N GLU A 67 -21.48 16.00 23.76
CA GLU A 67 -21.43 14.67 23.16
C GLU A 67 -20.94 14.73 21.70
N GLN A 68 -21.40 15.72 20.93
CA GLN A 68 -20.90 15.92 19.56
C GLN A 68 -19.40 16.23 19.55
N VAL A 69 -18.90 17.10 20.43
CA VAL A 69 -17.47 17.38 20.57
C VAL A 69 -16.69 16.10 20.89
N ARG A 70 -17.20 15.25 21.80
CA ARG A 70 -16.56 13.96 22.12
C ARG A 70 -16.53 13.00 20.93
N ALA A 71 -17.58 12.98 20.12
CA ALA A 71 -17.65 12.18 18.90
C ALA A 71 -16.67 12.70 17.83
N ASP A 72 -16.62 14.02 17.63
CA ASP A 72 -15.70 14.66 16.69
C ASP A 72 -14.23 14.48 17.13
N ASP A 73 -13.92 14.62 18.43
CA ASP A 73 -12.59 14.33 19.02
C ASP A 73 -12.19 12.84 18.87
N LYS A 74 -13.17 11.92 18.86
CA LYS A 74 -12.91 10.51 18.52
C LYS A 74 -12.57 10.36 17.04
N ARG A 75 -13.34 11.00 16.14
CA ARG A 75 -13.07 10.92 14.70
C ARG A 75 -11.69 11.50 14.35
N LEU A 76 -11.25 12.57 15.00
CA LEU A 76 -9.88 13.09 14.85
C LEU A 76 -8.81 12.02 15.16
N ARG A 77 -8.96 11.27 16.25
CA ARG A 77 -8.05 10.16 16.56
C ARG A 77 -8.10 9.04 15.53
N ASP A 78 -9.28 8.74 14.99
CA ASP A 78 -9.44 7.75 13.92
C ASP A 78 -8.71 8.22 12.64
N ILE A 79 -8.75 9.52 12.31
CA ILE A 79 -8.01 10.12 11.19
C ILE A 79 -6.49 10.01 11.40
N GLU A 80 -5.98 10.25 12.61
CA GLU A 80 -4.54 10.08 12.92
C GLU A 80 -4.07 8.63 12.70
N LEU A 81 -4.89 7.66 13.10
CA LEU A 81 -4.65 6.24 12.85
C LEU A 81 -4.67 5.92 11.36
N GLU A 82 -5.60 6.50 10.60
CA GLU A 82 -5.72 6.33 9.16
C GLU A 82 -4.51 6.91 8.42
N ARG A 83 -4.07 8.12 8.79
CA ARG A 83 -2.84 8.74 8.29
C ARG A 83 -1.62 7.85 8.57
N SER A 84 -1.54 7.25 9.74
CA SER A 84 -0.46 6.31 10.09
C SER A 84 -0.48 5.05 9.20
N ARG A 85 -1.66 4.54 8.83
CA ARG A 85 -1.82 3.41 7.90
C ARG A 85 -1.43 3.77 6.47
N ILE A 86 -1.76 4.98 6.02
CA ILE A 86 -1.36 5.51 4.71
C ILE A 86 0.15 5.60 4.62
N CYS A 87 0.80 6.24 5.61
CA CYS A 87 2.26 6.40 5.63
C CYS A 87 3.02 5.07 5.69
N SER A 88 2.47 4.06 6.38
CA SER A 88 3.06 2.72 6.44
C SER A 88 2.74 1.83 5.24
N GLY A 89 1.93 2.29 4.28
CA GLY A 89 1.52 1.51 3.10
C GLY A 89 0.51 0.39 3.41
N ASN A 90 0.01 0.32 4.65
CA ASN A 90 -0.95 -0.69 5.12
C ASN A 90 -2.41 -0.24 4.95
N HIS A 91 -2.64 0.90 4.31
CA HIS A 91 -3.99 1.36 3.99
C HIS A 91 -4.63 0.39 2.98
N PRO A 92 -5.88 -0.05 3.17
CA PRO A 92 -6.51 -1.08 2.32
C PRO A 92 -6.50 -0.71 0.83
N GLU A 93 -6.73 0.56 0.51
CA GLU A 93 -6.70 1.04 -0.87
C GLU A 93 -5.29 0.99 -1.49
N LEU A 94 -4.26 1.27 -0.69
CA LEU A 94 -2.87 1.26 -1.15
C LEU A 94 -2.33 -0.18 -1.25
N ALA A 95 -2.67 -1.02 -0.28
CA ALA A 95 -2.32 -2.44 -0.27
C ALA A 95 -2.87 -3.16 -1.51
N ALA A 96 -4.11 -2.87 -1.91
CA ALA A 96 -4.71 -3.43 -3.12
C ALA A 96 -3.93 -3.02 -4.39
N LEU A 97 -3.51 -1.76 -4.48
CA LEU A 97 -2.73 -1.25 -5.62
C LEU A 97 -1.33 -1.87 -5.68
N ALA A 98 -0.69 -2.09 -4.52
CA ALA A 98 0.62 -2.72 -4.42
C ALA A 98 0.62 -4.17 -4.94
N ILE A 99 -0.40 -4.96 -4.58
CA ILE A 99 -0.55 -6.36 -5.03
C ILE A 99 -0.71 -6.44 -6.55
N VAL A 100 -1.54 -5.57 -7.13
CA VAL A 100 -1.76 -5.51 -8.59
C VAL A 100 -0.49 -5.08 -9.33
N GLY A 101 0.29 -4.16 -8.75
CA GLY A 101 1.60 -3.76 -9.29
C GLY A 101 2.59 -4.92 -9.35
N ALA A 102 2.73 -5.66 -8.26
CA ALA A 102 3.63 -6.82 -8.17
C ALA A 102 3.25 -7.93 -9.16
N GLY A 103 1.96 -8.23 -9.31
CA GLY A 103 1.47 -9.25 -10.26
C GLY A 103 1.84 -8.92 -11.70
N LYS A 104 1.68 -7.66 -12.13
CA LYS A 104 2.02 -7.23 -13.48
C LYS A 104 3.52 -7.17 -13.75
N GLU A 105 4.32 -6.83 -12.75
CA GLU A 105 5.78 -6.86 -12.89
C GLU A 105 6.30 -8.30 -13.06
N ILE A 106 5.70 -9.26 -12.32
CA ILE A 106 5.99 -10.69 -12.49
C ILE A 106 5.61 -11.15 -13.90
N GLU A 107 4.43 -10.78 -14.39
CA GLU A 107 3.97 -11.13 -15.74
C GLU A 107 4.86 -10.52 -16.84
N ALA A 108 5.26 -9.26 -16.69
CA ALA A 108 6.21 -8.60 -17.60
C ALA A 108 7.56 -9.32 -17.63
N LYS A 109 8.13 -9.66 -16.47
CA LYS A 109 9.40 -10.41 -16.39
C LYS A 109 9.27 -11.83 -16.98
N GLN A 110 8.12 -12.48 -16.83
CA GLN A 110 7.88 -13.79 -17.44
C GLN A 110 7.78 -13.72 -18.97
N THR A 111 7.10 -12.72 -19.49
CA THR A 111 6.99 -12.49 -20.94
C THR A 111 8.32 -12.10 -21.57
N GLU A 112 9.10 -11.24 -20.92
CA GLU A 112 10.47 -10.91 -21.34
C GLU A 112 11.38 -12.15 -21.34
N LYS A 113 11.31 -12.98 -20.28
CA LYS A 113 12.06 -14.24 -20.22
C LYS A 113 11.68 -15.17 -21.37
N ALA A 114 10.39 -15.31 -21.67
CA ALA A 114 9.90 -16.14 -22.77
C ALA A 114 10.36 -15.60 -24.14
N ALA A 115 10.33 -14.29 -24.33
CA ALA A 115 10.81 -13.64 -25.55
C ALA A 115 12.33 -13.82 -25.74
N ALA A 116 13.11 -13.61 -24.68
CA ALA A 116 14.56 -13.83 -24.68
C ALA A 116 14.91 -15.30 -24.97
N GLN A 117 14.19 -16.25 -24.38
CA GLN A 117 14.38 -17.68 -24.63
C GLN A 117 14.06 -18.04 -26.08
N LYS A 118 12.99 -17.47 -26.66
CA LYS A 118 12.63 -17.67 -28.07
C LYS A 118 13.67 -17.08 -29.02
N ALA A 119 14.18 -15.88 -28.74
CA ALA A 119 15.25 -15.24 -29.50
C ALA A 119 16.55 -16.05 -29.43
N PHE A 120 16.92 -16.57 -28.25
CA PHE A 120 18.07 -17.45 -28.08
C PHE A 120 17.96 -18.73 -28.91
N VAL A 121 16.82 -19.41 -28.88
CA VAL A 121 16.59 -20.62 -29.69
C VAL A 121 16.66 -20.33 -31.20
N ALA A 122 16.21 -19.15 -31.63
CA ALA A 122 16.29 -18.73 -33.03
C ALA A 122 17.74 -18.48 -33.49
N MET A 123 18.63 -18.04 -32.59
CA MET A 123 20.06 -17.82 -32.88
C MET A 123 20.89 -19.12 -32.86
N LEU A 124 20.39 -20.20 -32.26
CA LEU A 124 21.08 -21.50 -32.28
C LEU A 124 20.99 -22.14 -33.66
N THR A 125 22.15 -22.60 -34.17
CA THR A 125 22.21 -23.44 -35.37
C THR A 125 21.48 -24.78 -35.14
N PRO A 126 20.99 -25.46 -36.19
CA PRO A 126 20.27 -26.72 -36.05
C PRO A 126 21.04 -27.79 -35.26
N GLU A 127 22.36 -27.83 -35.41
CA GLU A 127 23.26 -28.77 -34.72
C GLU A 127 23.37 -28.48 -33.22
N LEU A 128 23.55 -27.22 -32.84
CA LEU A 128 23.57 -26.80 -31.43
C LEU A 128 22.21 -26.96 -30.76
N ARG A 129 21.11 -26.74 -31.50
CA ARG A 129 19.75 -27.00 -31.03
C ARG A 129 19.54 -28.48 -30.73
N ALA A 130 19.98 -29.38 -31.61
CA ALA A 130 19.89 -30.82 -31.40
C ALA A 130 20.78 -31.33 -30.26
N ALA A 131 21.93 -30.70 -30.02
CA ALA A 131 22.80 -31.01 -28.87
C ALA A 131 22.18 -30.52 -27.54
N ALA A 132 21.69 -29.28 -27.49
CA ALA A 132 21.00 -28.73 -26.32
C ALA A 132 19.74 -29.53 -25.96
N GLN A 133 18.98 -29.97 -26.95
CA GLN A 133 17.76 -30.75 -26.74
C GLN A 133 18.07 -32.15 -26.19
N ARG A 134 19.13 -32.79 -26.69
CA ARG A 134 19.65 -34.05 -26.11
C ARG A 134 20.11 -33.86 -24.66
N TYR A 135 20.77 -32.75 -24.34
CA TYR A 135 21.23 -32.45 -22.98
C TYR A 135 20.07 -32.20 -22.01
N VAL A 136 19.05 -31.43 -22.41
CA VAL A 136 17.85 -31.19 -21.59
C VAL A 136 17.06 -32.47 -21.38
N THR A 137 16.94 -33.34 -22.39
CA THR A 137 16.29 -34.65 -22.24
C THR A 137 17.10 -35.57 -21.32
N ALA A 138 18.43 -35.58 -21.42
CA ALA A 138 19.28 -36.32 -20.50
C ALA A 138 19.18 -35.80 -19.05
N ALA A 139 19.15 -34.47 -18.86
CA ALA A 139 19.04 -33.85 -17.55
C ALA A 139 17.66 -34.07 -16.89
N LYS A 140 16.57 -34.09 -17.66
CA LYS A 140 15.22 -34.40 -17.15
C LYS A 140 15.02 -35.86 -16.80
N ASN A 141 15.75 -36.75 -17.46
CA ASN A 141 15.70 -38.20 -17.22
C ASN A 141 16.74 -38.65 -16.18
N ALA A 142 17.67 -37.78 -15.79
CA ALA A 142 18.51 -37.97 -14.62
C ALA A 142 17.73 -37.53 -13.38
N GLU A 143 17.35 -38.48 -12.53
CA GLU A 143 16.88 -38.20 -11.17
C GLU A 143 17.88 -37.30 -10.42
N PRO A 144 17.44 -36.46 -9.45
CA PRO A 144 18.19 -35.28 -9.04
C PRO A 144 19.38 -35.67 -8.15
N LEU A 145 20.52 -35.88 -8.77
CA LEU A 145 21.81 -35.87 -8.10
C LEU A 145 22.64 -34.73 -8.69
N ALA A 146 22.70 -33.66 -7.91
CA ALA A 146 23.49 -32.44 -8.05
C ALA A 146 22.83 -31.26 -8.79
N PRO A 147 22.99 -30.02 -8.26
CA PRO A 147 22.51 -28.81 -8.91
C PRO A 147 23.17 -28.62 -10.28
N GLU A 148 22.39 -28.11 -11.23
CA GLU A 148 22.85 -27.86 -12.60
C GLU A 148 24.16 -27.04 -12.60
N PRO A 149 25.21 -27.47 -13.32
CA PRO A 149 26.40 -26.65 -13.48
C PRO A 149 26.02 -25.37 -14.23
N THR A 150 26.30 -24.22 -13.61
CA THR A 150 26.05 -22.92 -14.21
C THR A 150 26.82 -22.75 -15.51
N LEU A 151 26.32 -21.91 -16.42
CA LEU A 151 26.94 -21.58 -17.71
C LEU A 151 28.44 -21.21 -17.59
N ALA A 152 28.86 -20.65 -16.45
CA ALA A 152 30.25 -20.37 -16.11
C ALA A 152 31.11 -21.65 -15.96
N VAL A 153 30.57 -22.72 -15.40
CA VAL A 153 31.25 -24.02 -15.22
C VAL A 153 31.42 -24.73 -16.56
N MET A 154 30.42 -24.66 -17.44
CA MET A 154 30.51 -25.25 -18.79
C MET A 154 31.59 -24.56 -19.65
N LEU A 155 31.71 -23.22 -19.55
CA LEU A 155 32.76 -22.47 -20.24
C LEU A 155 34.17 -22.77 -19.68
N ALA A 156 34.30 -23.01 -18.37
CA ALA A 156 35.58 -23.35 -17.75
C ALA A 156 36.09 -24.76 -18.15
N MET A 157 35.19 -25.72 -18.39
CA MET A 157 35.57 -27.05 -18.85
C MET A 157 36.00 -27.08 -20.33
N THR A 158 35.51 -26.15 -21.16
CA THR A 158 36.00 -26.02 -22.55
C THR A 158 37.40 -25.41 -22.63
N ALA A 159 37.81 -24.61 -21.65
CA ALA A 159 39.17 -24.05 -21.62
C ALA A 159 40.25 -25.11 -21.33
N THR A 160 39.89 -26.22 -20.68
CA THR A 160 40.83 -27.32 -20.36
C THR A 160 40.93 -28.38 -21.48
N ALA A 161 40.01 -28.38 -22.45
CA ALA A 161 40.06 -29.31 -23.59
C ALA A 161 40.98 -28.87 -24.75
N GLN A 162 41.51 -27.64 -24.72
CA GLN A 162 42.44 -27.12 -25.75
C GLN A 162 43.92 -27.03 -25.28
N GLY A 163 44.24 -27.43 -24.05
CA GLY A 163 45.58 -27.30 -23.45
C GLY A 163 46.40 -28.60 -23.37
N GLY A 164 46.03 -29.66 -24.10
CA GLY A 164 46.65 -30.98 -24.00
C GLY A 164 46.96 -31.61 -25.35
N MET A 165 47.81 -30.95 -26.16
CA MET A 165 48.60 -31.63 -27.18
C MET A 165 50.08 -31.32 -26.94
N GLN A 166 50.71 -32.15 -26.11
CA GLN A 166 52.10 -32.59 -26.25
C GLN A 166 52.16 -34.07 -25.86
#